data_AF-A0A3B9T2Y6-F1
#
_entry.id   AF-A0A3B9T2Y6-F1
#
_cell.length_a   1.000
_cell.length_b   1.000
_cell.length_c   1.000
_cell.angle_alpha   90.00
_cell.angle_beta   90.00
_cell.angle_gamma   90.00
#
_symmetry.space_group_name_H-M   'P 1'
#
loop_
_entity.id
_entity.type
_entity.pdbx_description
1 polymer ?
#
loop_
_entity_poly.entity_id
_entity_poly.type
_entity_poly.pdbx_seq_one_letter_code
_entity_poly.pdbx_strand_id
1 'polypeptide(L)'
;APAAYKNVTVNNGTAAFSAVQDASPETIQLEVKLSTETPWGDYLIDLANQPEGFDKQYRGAILKTADGKGYAMRHEQNLWRGEIAWSSGIKTSEPHGNQLDYAAYENLMGSTVTEIVLITKDGYVNVPTNTYIPLKFANSLTIENAASGTGSTTFATEGFPSAYQKEYEVGDNFTVTDGTIRYTDAKPGNYTLKITDSSNVYAPVSASFTLTTDDLPVQYENGKLVAADGFTDEDAANFIQNLSSVTIGETTYSASGRGAVKIFDDEGTLDFAAQSRNGAVFADGENGNYTLTVSATGYNNSLTITIDNTPAETTTTTEALTTTTSDGTTTTGSAAAATTTTTRSNASSSSSSTTAAKPSGSTTSTAPKTGDTGTAAVAALTAVAGAAAFIFRKKQEGKDA
;
A
#
# COMPACT_ATOMS: atom_id res chain seq x y z
N ALA A 1 -5.78 42.49 9.34
CA ALA A 1 -6.14 41.13 9.74
C ALA A 1 -5.38 40.16 8.84
N PRO A 2 -5.06 38.94 9.28
CA PRO A 2 -4.58 37.90 8.36
C PRO A 2 -5.59 37.70 7.22
N ALA A 3 -5.10 37.31 6.04
CA ALA A 3 -5.91 37.15 4.83
C ALA A 3 -7.02 36.10 5.01
N ALA A 4 -6.71 35.03 5.74
CA ALA A 4 -7.66 34.04 6.22
C ALA A 4 -7.69 33.94 7.75
N TYR A 5 -8.87 33.80 8.35
CA TYR A 5 -9.04 33.71 9.81
C TYR A 5 -10.30 32.97 10.23
N LYS A 6 -10.37 32.56 11.51
CA LYS A 6 -11.62 32.15 12.16
C LYS A 6 -11.92 33.08 13.33
N ASN A 7 -13.18 33.43 13.50
CA ASN A 7 -13.64 34.11 14.70
C ASN A 7 -13.93 33.08 15.78
N VAL A 8 -13.46 33.36 17.00
CA VAL A 8 -13.85 32.61 18.19
C VAL A 8 -14.78 33.46 19.03
N THR A 9 -15.94 32.93 19.37
CA THR A 9 -16.90 33.55 20.28
C THR A 9 -16.92 32.72 21.55
N VAL A 10 -16.67 33.36 22.70
CA VAL A 10 -16.71 32.70 24.02
C VAL A 10 -17.93 33.19 24.77
N ASN A 11 -18.87 32.28 25.05
CA ASN A 11 -20.07 32.56 25.83
C ASN A 11 -20.17 31.55 26.97
N ASN A 12 -20.29 32.02 28.21
CA ASN A 12 -20.38 31.19 29.42
C ASN A 12 -19.29 30.11 29.53
N GLY A 13 -18.05 30.44 29.15
CA GLY A 13 -16.92 29.50 29.19
C GLY A 13 -16.86 28.49 28.04
N THR A 14 -17.84 28.49 27.12
CA THR A 14 -17.84 27.66 25.92
C THR A 14 -17.34 28.46 24.72
N ALA A 15 -16.33 27.94 24.03
CA ALA A 15 -15.81 28.52 22.79
C ALA A 15 -16.54 27.95 21.57
N ALA A 16 -17.01 28.82 20.68
CA ALA A 16 -17.54 28.49 19.37
C ALA A 16 -16.66 29.11 18.28
N PHE A 17 -16.37 28.36 17.23
CA PHE A 17 -15.50 28.78 16.13
C PHE A 17 -16.32 28.98 14.85
N SER A 18 -16.08 30.06 14.13
CA SER A 18 -16.68 30.27 12.80
C SER A 18 -16.07 29.34 11.74
N ALA A 19 -16.70 29.29 10.56
CA ALA A 19 -16.02 28.85 9.34
C ALA A 19 -14.80 29.75 9.05
N VAL A 20 -13.84 29.24 8.25
CA VAL A 20 -12.72 30.07 7.78
C VAL A 20 -13.29 31.21 6.94
N GLN A 21 -12.93 32.43 7.32
CA GLN A 21 -13.18 33.65 6.58
C GLN A 21 -11.97 33.87 5.68
N ASP A 22 -12.18 33.84 4.38
CA ASP A 22 -11.17 34.10 3.37
C ASP A 22 -11.86 34.83 2.21
N ALA A 23 -11.46 36.07 1.98
CA ALA A 23 -12.09 36.96 1.01
C ALA A 23 -11.53 36.78 -0.40
N SER A 24 -10.41 36.06 -0.57
CA SER A 24 -9.73 35.92 -1.86
C SER A 24 -9.05 34.55 -1.94
N PRO A 25 -9.85 33.47 -1.98
CA PRO A 25 -9.32 32.11 -2.06
C PRO A 25 -8.50 31.93 -3.33
N GLU A 26 -7.37 31.25 -3.20
CA GLU A 26 -6.53 30.91 -4.34
C GLU A 26 -7.24 29.85 -5.20
N THR A 27 -7.09 29.94 -6.52
CA THR A 27 -7.52 28.87 -7.44
C THR A 27 -6.30 28.36 -8.19
N ILE A 28 -6.03 27.06 -8.07
CA ILE A 28 -4.87 26.42 -8.67
C ILE A 28 -5.29 25.19 -9.45
N GLN A 29 -4.69 24.99 -10.63
CA GLN A 29 -4.90 23.78 -11.41
C GLN A 29 -3.91 22.71 -10.96
N LEU A 30 -4.41 21.65 -10.33
CA LEU A 30 -3.66 20.46 -9.98
C LEU A 30 -4.20 19.26 -10.77
N GLU A 31 -3.38 18.24 -10.92
CA GLU A 31 -3.83 16.96 -11.47
C GLU A 31 -4.52 16.16 -10.35
N VAL A 32 -5.75 15.68 -10.61
CA VAL A 32 -6.52 14.89 -9.65
C VAL A 32 -6.45 13.42 -10.07
N LYS A 33 -5.77 12.60 -9.26
CA LYS A 33 -5.66 11.15 -9.47
C LYS A 33 -6.62 10.43 -8.55
N LEU A 34 -7.65 9.80 -9.13
CA LEU A 34 -8.61 8.99 -8.40
C LEU A 34 -8.18 7.51 -8.42
N SER A 35 -8.05 6.91 -7.25
CA SER A 35 -7.86 5.48 -7.06
C SER A 35 -9.12 4.86 -6.47
N THR A 36 -9.62 3.78 -7.07
CA THR A 36 -10.74 2.96 -6.55
C THR A 36 -10.26 1.72 -5.79
N GLU A 37 -8.96 1.45 -5.86
CA GLU A 37 -8.25 0.39 -5.16
C GLU A 37 -7.33 1.04 -4.13
N THR A 38 -7.79 1.12 -2.89
CA THR A 38 -7.04 1.71 -1.78
C THR A 38 -7.34 0.96 -0.49
N PRO A 39 -6.35 0.78 0.40
CA PRO A 39 -6.60 0.22 1.72
C PRO A 39 -7.44 1.16 2.60
N TRP A 40 -7.40 2.48 2.37
CA TRP A 40 -7.90 3.51 3.28
C TRP A 40 -9.39 3.84 3.14
N GLY A 41 -10.07 3.26 2.16
CA GLY A 41 -11.46 3.57 1.87
C GLY A 41 -11.94 2.89 0.60
N ASP A 42 -13.04 3.40 0.06
CA ASP A 42 -13.52 3.00 -1.25
C ASP A 42 -12.84 3.78 -2.38
N TYR A 43 -12.43 5.02 -2.08
CA TYR A 43 -11.79 5.93 -3.00
C TYR A 43 -10.67 6.68 -2.30
N LEU A 44 -9.67 7.05 -3.08
CA LEU A 44 -8.60 7.95 -2.68
C LEU A 44 -8.34 8.93 -3.82
N ILE A 45 -8.28 10.21 -3.48
CA ILE A 45 -7.78 11.26 -4.36
C ILE A 45 -6.39 11.64 -3.90
N ASP A 46 -5.43 11.57 -4.81
CA ASP A 46 -4.13 12.21 -4.70
C ASP A 46 -4.08 13.42 -5.65
N LEU A 47 -3.48 14.50 -5.17
CA LEU A 47 -3.26 15.70 -5.96
C LEU A 47 -1.81 15.66 -6.44
N ALA A 48 -1.59 15.76 -7.75
CA ALA A 48 -0.25 15.77 -8.33
C ALA A 48 0.09 17.15 -8.92
N ASN A 49 1.37 17.34 -9.25
CA ASN A 49 1.93 18.56 -9.83
C ASN A 49 1.75 19.80 -8.93
N GLN A 50 1.82 19.63 -7.60
CA GLN A 50 1.78 20.78 -6.69
C GLN A 50 3.05 21.64 -6.85
N PRO A 51 2.92 22.98 -6.77
CA PRO A 51 4.07 23.88 -6.82
C PRO A 51 5.00 23.66 -5.62
N GLU A 52 6.25 24.09 -5.77
CA GLU A 52 7.22 24.02 -4.69
C GLU A 52 6.72 24.79 -3.46
N GLY A 53 6.84 24.17 -2.27
CA GLY A 53 6.38 24.76 -1.02
C GLY A 53 4.87 24.68 -0.78
N PHE A 54 4.09 24.03 -1.65
CA PHE A 54 2.66 23.83 -1.43
C PHE A 54 2.38 23.04 -0.13
N ASP A 55 1.52 23.59 0.72
CA ASP A 55 1.16 22.95 2.00
C ASP A 55 0.31 21.70 1.77
N LYS A 56 0.89 20.52 2.01
CA LYS A 56 0.18 19.22 1.91
C LYS A 56 -0.54 18.83 3.21
N GLN A 57 -0.44 19.63 4.27
CA GLN A 57 -1.14 19.39 5.53
C GLN A 57 -2.51 20.08 5.51
N TYR A 58 -3.46 19.51 4.78
CA TYR A 58 -4.81 20.04 4.74
C TYR A 58 -5.48 19.93 6.11
N ARG A 59 -6.09 21.00 6.59
CA ARG A 59 -6.89 21.03 7.83
C ARG A 59 -8.32 20.54 7.62
N GLY A 60 -8.72 20.42 6.35
CA GLY A 60 -10.02 19.97 5.88
C GLY A 60 -10.04 20.03 4.36
N ALA A 61 -10.97 19.34 3.73
CA ALA A 61 -11.28 19.54 2.32
C ALA A 61 -12.80 19.46 2.10
N ILE A 62 -13.29 20.01 1.00
CA ILE A 62 -14.69 19.89 0.60
C ILE A 62 -14.71 19.46 -0.87
N LEU A 63 -15.31 18.31 -1.15
CA LEU A 63 -15.57 17.90 -2.53
C LEU A 63 -16.92 18.46 -2.95
N LYS A 64 -16.92 19.38 -3.91
CA LYS A 64 -18.14 19.92 -4.51
C LYS A 64 -18.48 19.13 -5.76
N THR A 65 -19.75 18.78 -5.89
CA THR A 65 -20.24 17.94 -6.98
C THR A 65 -21.13 18.72 -7.94
N ALA A 66 -21.27 18.22 -9.17
CA ALA A 66 -22.05 18.85 -10.22
C ALA A 66 -23.55 19.05 -9.87
N ASP A 67 -24.09 18.24 -8.96
CA ASP A 67 -25.46 18.37 -8.43
C ASP A 67 -25.59 19.44 -7.32
N GLY A 68 -24.52 20.19 -7.05
CA GLY A 68 -24.48 21.29 -6.08
C GLY A 68 -24.26 20.86 -4.63
N LYS A 69 -24.02 19.57 -4.36
CA LYS A 69 -23.68 19.09 -3.02
C LYS A 69 -22.22 19.36 -2.68
N GLY A 70 -21.93 19.37 -1.38
CA GLY A 70 -20.59 19.50 -0.83
C GLY A 70 -20.36 18.43 0.23
N TYR A 71 -19.26 17.68 0.09
CA TYR A 71 -18.88 16.61 1.01
C TYR A 71 -17.65 17.03 1.80
N ALA A 72 -17.82 17.27 3.09
CA ALA A 72 -16.76 17.72 3.97
C ALA A 72 -15.84 16.56 4.39
N MET A 73 -14.58 16.64 3.99
CA MET A 73 -13.52 15.69 4.33
C MET A 73 -12.78 16.18 5.57
N ARG A 74 -12.80 15.36 6.62
CA ARG A 74 -12.32 15.72 7.94
C ARG A 74 -10.87 15.29 8.14
N HIS A 75 -10.11 16.11 8.84
CA HIS A 75 -8.76 15.75 9.28
C HIS A 75 -8.82 14.50 10.20
N GLU A 76 -7.81 13.64 10.09
CA GLU A 76 -7.70 12.33 10.79
C GLU A 76 -8.72 11.25 10.40
N GLN A 77 -9.78 11.59 9.66
CA GLN A 77 -10.74 10.61 9.13
C GLN A 77 -10.57 10.39 7.64
N ASN A 78 -10.49 11.47 6.86
CA ASN A 78 -10.40 11.42 5.40
C ASN A 78 -9.05 11.88 4.88
N LEU A 79 -8.32 12.68 5.66
CA LEU A 79 -7.10 13.35 5.21
C LEU A 79 -5.88 12.72 5.85
N TRP A 80 -4.93 12.28 5.01
CA TRP A 80 -3.66 11.73 5.46
C TRP A 80 -2.55 12.05 4.48
N ARG A 81 -1.50 12.73 4.93
CA ARG A 81 -0.27 13.01 4.14
C ARG A 81 -0.50 13.68 2.77
N GLY A 82 -1.56 14.47 2.63
CA GLY A 82 -1.93 15.13 1.36
C GLY A 82 -2.88 14.32 0.48
N GLU A 83 -3.29 13.12 0.92
CA GLU A 83 -4.29 12.29 0.26
C GLU A 83 -5.67 12.53 0.90
N ILE A 84 -6.72 12.36 0.09
CA ILE A 84 -8.13 12.46 0.50
C ILE A 84 -8.80 11.10 0.24
N ALA A 85 -9.04 10.32 1.30
CA ALA A 85 -9.68 9.03 1.22
C ALA A 85 -11.05 9.03 1.91
N TRP A 86 -11.99 8.26 1.37
CA TRP A 86 -13.30 8.05 2.02
C TRP A 86 -13.87 6.70 1.63
N SER A 87 -14.83 6.24 2.42
CA SER A 87 -15.67 5.09 2.10
C SER A 87 -17.08 5.57 1.74
N SER A 88 -17.71 4.88 0.79
CA SER A 88 -19.12 5.06 0.45
C SER A 88 -19.95 3.87 0.95
N GLY A 89 -19.43 3.08 1.89
CA GLY A 89 -20.13 1.99 2.56
C GLY A 89 -19.84 0.59 2.03
N ILE A 90 -18.95 0.44 1.04
CA ILE A 90 -18.53 -0.89 0.56
C ILE A 90 -17.39 -1.41 1.45
N LYS A 91 -16.36 -0.60 1.68
CA LYS A 91 -15.34 -0.87 2.70
C LYS A 91 -15.71 -0.16 4.00
N THR A 92 -15.92 -0.90 5.08
CA THR A 92 -16.34 -0.31 6.37
C THR A 92 -15.22 -0.23 7.43
N SER A 93 -14.04 -0.77 7.13
CA SER A 93 -12.87 -0.72 8.02
C SER A 93 -11.56 -0.56 7.25
N GLU A 94 -10.58 0.04 7.90
CA GLU A 94 -9.21 0.23 7.40
C GLU A 94 -8.23 -0.79 8.00
N PRO A 95 -7.00 -0.97 7.44
CA PRO A 95 -6.08 -2.04 7.82
C PRO A 95 -5.72 -2.13 9.31
N HIS A 96 -5.76 -1.02 10.06
CA HIS A 96 -5.49 -1.06 11.51
C HIS A 96 -6.74 -1.43 12.34
N GLY A 97 -7.87 -1.76 11.70
CA GLY A 97 -9.10 -2.22 12.35
C GLY A 97 -10.07 -1.11 12.74
N ASN A 98 -9.76 0.16 12.45
CA ASN A 98 -10.67 1.26 12.72
C ASN A 98 -11.88 1.24 11.78
N GLN A 99 -13.06 1.57 12.31
CA GLN A 99 -14.29 1.70 11.53
C GLN A 99 -14.30 3.03 10.78
N LEU A 100 -14.70 2.99 9.51
CA LEU A 100 -14.82 4.17 8.66
C LEU A 100 -16.21 4.81 8.82
N ASP A 101 -16.26 6.12 9.04
CA ASP A 101 -17.52 6.89 9.03
C ASP A 101 -17.92 7.20 7.59
N TYR A 102 -18.75 6.34 6.98
CA TYR A 102 -19.10 6.42 5.56
C TYR A 102 -20.47 7.06 5.28
N ALA A 103 -21.33 7.20 6.29
CA ALA A 103 -22.74 7.58 6.10
C ALA A 103 -22.92 8.93 5.38
N ALA A 104 -22.02 9.88 5.62
CA ALA A 104 -22.03 11.17 4.94
C ALA A 104 -21.59 11.13 3.47
N TYR A 105 -20.92 10.05 3.05
CA TYR A 105 -20.25 9.92 1.75
C TYR A 105 -20.85 8.82 0.86
N GLU A 106 -21.89 8.10 1.30
CA GLU A 106 -22.59 7.07 0.52
C GLU A 106 -23.01 7.58 -0.85
N ASN A 107 -23.58 8.79 -0.89
CA ASN A 107 -24.11 9.41 -2.11
C ASN A 107 -23.05 10.13 -2.98
N LEU A 108 -21.78 10.11 -2.58
CA LEU A 108 -20.69 10.68 -3.37
C LEU A 108 -20.34 9.76 -4.55
N MET A 109 -20.52 8.45 -4.38
CA MET A 109 -20.40 7.47 -5.45
C MET A 109 -21.43 7.71 -6.56
N GLY A 110 -20.99 7.69 -7.81
CA GLY A 110 -21.81 7.98 -8.98
C GLY A 110 -21.97 9.47 -9.30
N SER A 111 -21.36 10.35 -8.50
CA SER A 111 -21.36 11.80 -8.76
C SER A 111 -20.08 12.26 -9.48
N THR A 112 -20.11 13.46 -10.03
CA THR A 112 -18.94 14.12 -10.60
C THR A 112 -18.49 15.25 -9.69
N VAL A 113 -17.28 15.17 -9.17
CA VAL A 113 -16.62 16.24 -8.42
C VAL A 113 -16.14 17.29 -9.40
N THR A 114 -16.57 18.54 -9.19
CA THR A 114 -16.25 19.68 -10.06
C THR A 114 -15.23 20.62 -9.43
N GLU A 115 -15.09 20.60 -8.11
CA GLU A 115 -14.11 21.41 -7.38
C GLU A 115 -13.74 20.72 -6.06
N ILE A 116 -12.46 20.75 -5.72
CA ILE A 116 -11.94 20.37 -4.40
C ILE A 116 -11.52 21.66 -3.69
N VAL A 117 -12.19 22.01 -2.61
CA VAL A 117 -11.81 23.15 -1.76
C VAL A 117 -10.94 22.64 -0.62
N LEU A 118 -9.65 22.92 -0.67
CA LEU A 118 -8.71 22.60 0.40
C LEU A 118 -8.73 23.70 1.45
N ILE A 119 -8.69 23.31 2.72
CA ILE A 119 -8.55 24.24 3.85
C ILE A 119 -7.11 24.13 4.33
N THR A 120 -6.29 25.15 4.04
CA THR A 120 -4.86 25.17 4.37
C THR A 120 -4.61 26.11 5.57
N LYS A 121 -3.34 26.26 5.96
CA LYS A 121 -2.96 27.27 6.96
C LYS A 121 -3.13 28.72 6.46
N ASP A 122 -3.08 28.92 5.14
CA ASP A 122 -3.08 30.25 4.51
C ASP A 122 -4.48 30.69 4.02
N GLY A 123 -5.45 29.76 3.98
CA GLY A 123 -6.81 30.04 3.53
C GLY A 123 -7.42 28.87 2.79
N TYR A 124 -8.43 29.15 1.97
CA TYR A 124 -8.97 28.17 1.04
C TYR A 124 -8.13 28.16 -0.24
N VAL A 125 -7.93 26.95 -0.77
CA VAL A 125 -7.38 26.73 -2.10
C VAL A 125 -8.38 25.91 -2.89
N ASN A 126 -8.89 26.47 -3.97
CA ASN A 126 -9.83 25.82 -4.87
C ASN A 126 -9.05 25.10 -5.98
N VAL A 127 -9.37 23.82 -6.18
CA VAL A 127 -8.80 22.98 -7.24
C VAL A 127 -9.94 22.57 -8.17
N PRO A 128 -10.13 23.25 -9.31
CA PRO A 128 -11.12 22.88 -10.30
C PRO A 128 -10.81 21.51 -10.90
N THR A 129 -11.82 20.66 -11.04
CA THR A 129 -11.67 19.33 -11.64
C THR A 129 -12.96 18.89 -12.34
N ASN A 130 -12.94 17.75 -12.99
CA ASN A 130 -14.11 17.08 -13.55
C ASN A 130 -13.98 15.57 -13.35
N THR A 131 -13.88 15.18 -12.08
CA THR A 131 -13.56 13.81 -11.67
C THR A 131 -14.85 13.05 -11.37
N TYR A 132 -15.19 12.09 -12.23
CA TYR A 132 -16.29 11.16 -11.96
C TYR A 132 -15.89 10.14 -10.89
N ILE A 133 -16.75 9.95 -9.89
CA ILE A 133 -16.58 8.92 -8.85
C ILE A 133 -17.36 7.69 -9.29
N PRO A 134 -16.70 6.61 -9.77
CA PRO A 134 -17.39 5.49 -10.38
C PRO A 134 -18.15 4.65 -9.36
N LEU A 135 -19.24 4.02 -9.80
CA LEU A 135 -20.04 3.13 -8.96
C LEU A 135 -19.24 1.89 -8.54
N LYS A 136 -19.19 1.63 -7.24
CA LYS A 136 -18.74 0.37 -6.65
C LYS A 136 -19.96 -0.44 -6.20
N PHE A 137 -19.77 -1.75 -6.13
CA PHE A 137 -20.81 -2.70 -5.77
C PHE A 137 -20.17 -3.86 -5.01
N ALA A 138 -20.96 -4.51 -4.17
CA ALA A 138 -20.53 -5.76 -3.54
C ALA A 138 -20.33 -6.82 -4.62
N ASN A 139 -19.14 -7.41 -4.66
CA ASN A 139 -18.76 -8.38 -5.67
C ASN A 139 -17.78 -9.40 -5.08
N SER A 140 -17.63 -10.53 -5.79
CA SER A 140 -16.52 -11.45 -5.58
C SER A 140 -15.90 -11.78 -6.92
N LEU A 141 -14.57 -11.72 -6.97
CA LEU A 141 -13.76 -12.23 -8.07
C LEU A 141 -12.73 -13.18 -7.45
N THR A 142 -12.80 -14.45 -7.83
CA THR A 142 -11.87 -15.49 -7.36
C THR A 142 -11.28 -16.19 -8.55
N ILE A 143 -10.00 -16.49 -8.48
CA ILE A 143 -9.22 -17.08 -9.58
C ILE A 143 -8.41 -18.21 -8.99
N GLU A 144 -8.38 -19.35 -9.67
CA GLU A 144 -7.55 -20.48 -9.24
C GLU A 144 -6.08 -20.24 -9.63
N ASN A 145 -5.16 -20.66 -8.76
CA ASN A 145 -3.75 -20.75 -9.12
C ASN A 145 -3.56 -21.89 -10.13
N ALA A 146 -2.50 -21.80 -10.95
CA ALA A 146 -2.23 -22.81 -11.96
C ALA A 146 -0.72 -22.98 -12.20
N ALA A 147 -0.35 -23.95 -13.04
CA ALA A 147 1.04 -24.13 -13.46
C ALA A 147 1.47 -23.05 -14.45
N SER A 148 2.71 -22.59 -14.37
CA SER A 148 3.34 -21.72 -15.37
C SER A 148 3.58 -22.46 -16.70
N GLY A 149 3.99 -21.73 -17.74
CA GLY A 149 4.22 -22.23 -19.10
C GLY A 149 3.01 -22.00 -19.99
N THR A 150 2.58 -23.01 -20.74
CA THR A 150 1.39 -22.92 -21.59
C THR A 150 0.23 -23.68 -20.95
N GLY A 151 -0.88 -22.98 -20.69
CA GLY A 151 -1.99 -23.56 -19.95
C GLY A 151 -3.21 -22.66 -19.84
N SER A 152 -4.03 -22.95 -18.84
CA SER A 152 -5.22 -22.18 -18.51
C SER A 152 -5.62 -22.33 -17.06
N THR A 153 -6.27 -21.30 -16.52
CA THR A 153 -6.94 -21.32 -15.22
C THR A 153 -8.37 -20.78 -15.33
N THR A 154 -9.19 -21.01 -14.32
CA THR A 154 -10.57 -20.54 -14.26
C THR A 154 -10.76 -19.44 -13.22
N PHE A 155 -11.77 -18.61 -13.43
CA PHE A 155 -12.19 -17.61 -12.47
C PHE A 155 -13.72 -17.54 -12.38
N ALA A 156 -14.21 -17.19 -11.19
CA ALA A 156 -15.62 -16.99 -10.91
C ALA A 156 -15.88 -15.52 -10.52
N THR A 157 -16.99 -14.98 -11.04
CA THR A 157 -17.47 -13.63 -10.71
C THR A 157 -18.89 -13.69 -10.17
N GLU A 158 -19.16 -12.95 -9.10
CA GLU A 158 -20.52 -12.76 -8.57
C GLU A 158 -20.76 -11.28 -8.24
N GLY A 159 -22.04 -10.89 -8.20
CA GLY A 159 -22.47 -9.54 -7.83
C GLY A 159 -22.33 -8.48 -8.92
N PHE A 160 -21.80 -8.82 -10.10
CA PHE A 160 -21.67 -7.87 -11.21
C PHE A 160 -23.05 -7.42 -11.73
N PRO A 161 -23.31 -6.11 -11.80
CA PRO A 161 -24.53 -5.57 -12.40
C PRO A 161 -24.67 -5.98 -13.86
N SER A 162 -25.90 -6.17 -14.34
CA SER A 162 -26.18 -6.49 -15.75
C SER A 162 -25.74 -5.38 -16.72
N ALA A 163 -25.65 -4.14 -16.21
CA ALA A 163 -25.19 -2.98 -16.97
C ALA A 163 -23.65 -2.86 -17.06
N TYR A 164 -22.90 -3.68 -16.31
CA TYR A 164 -21.44 -3.66 -16.32
C TYR A 164 -20.92 -4.32 -17.61
N GLN A 165 -20.28 -3.52 -18.47
CA GLN A 165 -19.75 -3.98 -19.75
C GLN A 165 -18.30 -4.43 -19.57
N LYS A 166 -18.13 -5.71 -19.24
CA LYS A 166 -16.84 -6.29 -18.85
C LYS A 166 -15.85 -6.29 -20.01
N GLU A 167 -14.69 -5.70 -19.77
CA GLU A 167 -13.45 -5.88 -20.52
C GLU A 167 -12.41 -6.49 -19.58
N TYR A 168 -11.55 -7.37 -20.09
CA TYR A 168 -10.63 -8.15 -19.30
C TYR A 168 -9.18 -7.85 -19.69
N GLU A 169 -8.32 -7.68 -18.69
CA GLU A 169 -6.90 -7.41 -18.84
C GLU A 169 -6.12 -8.23 -17.80
N VAL A 170 -5.02 -8.88 -18.20
CA VAL A 170 -4.11 -9.58 -17.26
C VAL A 170 -2.67 -9.14 -17.52
N GLY A 171 -2.21 -9.34 -18.75
CA GLY A 171 -0.88 -9.02 -19.23
C GLY A 171 -0.69 -9.57 -20.64
N ASP A 172 0.47 -9.32 -21.22
CA ASP A 172 0.82 -9.83 -22.55
C ASP A 172 0.84 -11.36 -22.55
N ASN A 173 0.46 -11.98 -23.67
CA ASN A 173 0.33 -13.44 -23.85
C ASN A 173 -0.80 -14.12 -23.06
N PHE A 174 -1.67 -13.36 -22.39
CA PHE A 174 -2.90 -13.87 -21.78
C PHE A 174 -4.10 -13.57 -22.69
N THR A 175 -5.04 -14.51 -22.74
CA THR A 175 -6.35 -14.34 -23.37
C THR A 175 -7.43 -14.74 -22.39
N VAL A 176 -8.45 -13.89 -22.25
CA VAL A 176 -9.55 -14.12 -21.32
C VAL A 176 -10.83 -14.31 -22.11
N THR A 177 -11.53 -15.41 -21.85
CA THR A 177 -12.81 -15.72 -22.49
C THR A 177 -13.68 -16.48 -21.51
N ASP A 178 -14.88 -15.97 -21.25
CA ASP A 178 -15.96 -16.66 -20.52
C ASP A 178 -15.51 -17.43 -19.27
N GLY A 179 -14.91 -16.74 -18.29
CA GLY A 179 -14.50 -17.35 -17.02
C GLY A 179 -13.20 -18.17 -17.08
N THR A 180 -12.52 -18.18 -18.22
CA THR A 180 -11.23 -18.86 -18.40
C THR A 180 -10.14 -17.87 -18.80
N ILE A 181 -8.98 -18.00 -18.18
CA ILE A 181 -7.75 -17.30 -18.55
C ILE A 181 -6.84 -18.35 -19.22
N ARG A 182 -6.41 -18.10 -20.46
CA ARG A 182 -5.46 -18.95 -21.21
C ARG A 182 -4.18 -18.18 -21.44
N TYR A 183 -3.06 -18.89 -21.42
CA TYR A 183 -1.74 -18.28 -21.54
C TYR A 183 -0.75 -19.23 -22.21
N THR A 184 0.25 -18.64 -22.86
CA THR A 184 1.35 -19.35 -23.51
C THR A 184 2.67 -18.82 -23.01
N ASP A 185 3.58 -19.73 -22.66
CA ASP A 185 4.92 -19.39 -22.16
C ASP A 185 4.93 -18.36 -21.01
N ALA A 186 3.91 -18.42 -20.13
CA ALA A 186 3.83 -17.55 -18.97
C ALA A 186 4.83 -17.97 -17.90
N LYS A 187 5.67 -17.06 -17.43
CA LYS A 187 6.66 -17.36 -16.38
C LYS A 187 5.99 -17.63 -15.02
N PRO A 188 6.68 -18.30 -14.08
CA PRO A 188 6.19 -18.42 -12.71
C PRO A 188 6.16 -17.04 -12.03
N GLY A 189 5.11 -16.75 -11.25
CA GLY A 189 4.96 -15.47 -10.57
C GLY A 189 3.51 -15.09 -10.26
N ASN A 190 3.31 -13.86 -9.76
CA ASN A 190 1.99 -13.30 -9.49
C ASN A 190 1.45 -12.52 -10.69
N TYR A 191 0.19 -12.78 -11.02
CA TYR A 191 -0.56 -12.12 -12.08
C TYR A 191 -1.84 -11.52 -11.50
N THR A 192 -2.38 -10.50 -12.16
CA THR A 192 -3.62 -9.83 -11.74
C THR A 192 -4.57 -9.76 -12.91
N LEU A 193 -5.75 -10.37 -12.78
CA LEU A 193 -6.87 -10.11 -13.68
C LEU A 193 -7.55 -8.83 -13.23
N LYS A 194 -7.64 -7.87 -14.14
CA LYS A 194 -8.42 -6.65 -14.01
C LYS A 194 -9.61 -6.72 -14.94
N ILE A 195 -10.80 -6.46 -14.38
CA ILE A 195 -12.05 -6.35 -15.11
C ILE A 195 -12.45 -4.88 -15.10
N THR A 196 -12.53 -4.27 -16.28
CA THR A 196 -12.94 -2.87 -16.47
C THR A 196 -14.34 -2.79 -17.05
N ASP A 197 -15.01 -1.66 -16.80
CA ASP A 197 -16.30 -1.35 -17.41
C ASP A 197 -16.11 -0.38 -18.58
N SER A 198 -16.37 -0.84 -19.80
CA SER A 198 -16.21 0.00 -21.00
C SER A 198 -17.19 1.18 -21.04
N SER A 199 -18.27 1.12 -20.25
CA SER A 199 -19.21 2.24 -20.10
C SER A 199 -18.69 3.38 -19.21
N ASN A 200 -17.56 3.16 -18.51
CA ASN A 200 -16.94 4.11 -17.57
C ASN A 200 -17.87 4.54 -16.41
N VAL A 201 -18.87 3.73 -16.08
CA VAL A 201 -19.82 3.98 -14.98
C VAL A 201 -19.35 3.30 -13.69
N TYR A 202 -18.81 2.09 -13.79
CA TYR A 202 -18.42 1.29 -12.65
C TYR A 202 -16.92 1.27 -12.42
N ALA A 203 -16.52 1.08 -11.17
CA ALA A 203 -15.11 0.92 -10.82
C ALA A 203 -14.56 -0.40 -11.38
N PRO A 204 -13.26 -0.45 -11.73
CA PRO A 204 -12.60 -1.70 -12.05
C PRO A 204 -12.61 -2.64 -10.84
N VAL A 205 -12.64 -3.95 -11.13
CA VAL A 205 -12.53 -5.03 -10.14
C VAL A 205 -11.32 -5.87 -10.51
N SER A 206 -10.42 -6.09 -9.56
CA SER A 206 -9.19 -6.85 -9.80
C SER A 206 -9.01 -7.98 -8.78
N ALA A 207 -8.39 -9.07 -9.19
CA ALA A 207 -7.94 -10.14 -8.30
C ALA A 207 -6.65 -10.75 -8.82
N SER A 208 -5.78 -11.16 -7.90
CA SER A 208 -4.51 -11.79 -8.23
C SER A 208 -4.57 -13.31 -8.17
N PHE A 209 -3.75 -13.96 -8.98
CA PHE A 209 -3.50 -15.40 -8.97
C PHE A 209 -2.01 -15.65 -9.19
N THR A 210 -1.54 -16.83 -8.80
CA THR A 210 -0.13 -17.21 -8.93
C THR A 210 0.00 -18.35 -9.94
N LEU A 211 0.96 -18.20 -10.85
CA LEU A 211 1.44 -19.32 -11.66
C LEU A 211 2.68 -19.93 -11.01
N THR A 212 2.67 -21.25 -10.82
CA THR A 212 3.71 -21.96 -10.07
C THR A 212 4.46 -22.99 -10.92
N THR A 213 5.73 -23.24 -10.57
CA THR A 213 6.53 -24.37 -11.04
C THR A 213 7.28 -25.05 -9.88
N ASP A 214 7.63 -26.31 -10.08
CA ASP A 214 8.58 -27.04 -9.23
C ASP A 214 10.04 -26.87 -9.72
N ASP A 215 10.25 -26.27 -10.88
CA ASP A 215 11.59 -26.02 -11.42
C ASP A 215 12.38 -25.05 -10.52
N LEU A 216 13.69 -25.25 -10.44
CA LEU A 216 14.59 -24.35 -9.73
C LEU A 216 15.65 -23.83 -10.73
N PRO A 217 15.41 -22.66 -11.37
CA PRO A 217 16.23 -22.20 -12.48
C PRO A 217 17.54 -21.53 -12.04
N VAL A 218 17.82 -21.51 -10.74
CA VAL A 218 19.00 -20.85 -10.17
C VAL A 218 19.88 -21.83 -9.41
N GLN A 219 21.17 -21.58 -9.48
CA GLN A 219 22.18 -22.16 -8.61
C GLN A 219 23.06 -21.05 -8.02
N TYR A 220 23.72 -21.33 -6.90
CA TYR A 220 24.64 -20.38 -6.30
C TYR A 220 26.08 -20.69 -6.71
N GLU A 221 26.74 -19.72 -7.33
CA GLU A 221 28.12 -19.84 -7.78
C GLU A 221 28.87 -18.51 -7.59
N ASN A 222 30.08 -18.56 -7.05
CA ASN A 222 30.98 -17.41 -6.92
C ASN A 222 30.33 -16.16 -6.28
N GLY A 223 29.53 -16.33 -5.23
CA GLY A 223 28.88 -15.20 -4.56
C GLY A 223 27.57 -14.74 -5.20
N LYS A 224 27.06 -15.44 -6.23
CA LYS A 224 25.94 -14.97 -7.05
C LYS A 224 24.95 -16.09 -7.39
N LEU A 225 23.68 -15.74 -7.51
CA LEU A 225 22.65 -16.57 -8.13
C LEU A 225 22.79 -16.49 -9.65
N VAL A 226 23.09 -17.61 -10.28
CA VAL A 226 23.26 -17.76 -11.73
C VAL A 226 22.31 -18.83 -12.26
N ALA A 227 22.12 -18.90 -13.57
CA ALA A 227 21.30 -19.93 -14.19
C ALA A 227 21.81 -21.34 -13.84
N ALA A 228 20.90 -22.22 -13.43
CA ALA A 228 21.20 -23.63 -13.24
C ALA A 228 21.31 -24.35 -14.60
N ASP A 229 22.00 -25.49 -14.62
CA ASP A 229 22.14 -26.31 -15.82
C ASP A 229 20.78 -26.65 -16.45
N GLY A 230 20.63 -26.32 -17.74
CA GLY A 230 19.39 -26.58 -18.50
C GLY A 230 18.35 -25.47 -18.44
N PHE A 231 18.60 -24.39 -17.70
CA PHE A 231 17.75 -23.20 -17.65
C PHE A 231 18.38 -22.03 -18.38
N THR A 232 17.55 -21.05 -18.75
CA THR A 232 18.02 -19.82 -19.40
C THR A 232 18.34 -18.73 -18.37
N ASP A 233 19.17 -17.77 -18.76
CA ASP A 233 19.43 -16.57 -17.94
C ASP A 233 18.13 -15.80 -17.63
N GLU A 234 17.13 -15.86 -18.52
CA GLU A 234 15.82 -15.25 -18.31
C GLU A 234 15.02 -15.95 -17.20
N ASP A 235 15.07 -17.29 -17.13
CA ASP A 235 14.40 -18.05 -16.06
C ASP A 235 15.03 -17.76 -14.70
N ALA A 236 16.36 -17.64 -14.66
CA ALA A 236 17.11 -17.25 -13.47
C ALA A 236 16.77 -15.81 -13.04
N ALA A 237 16.74 -14.87 -13.98
CA ALA A 237 16.35 -13.49 -13.71
C ALA A 237 14.91 -13.38 -13.18
N ASN A 238 13.97 -14.16 -13.73
CA ASN A 238 12.59 -14.20 -13.22
C ASN A 238 12.52 -14.73 -11.78
N PHE A 239 13.34 -15.73 -11.41
CA PHE A 239 13.43 -16.20 -10.03
C PHE A 239 13.96 -15.11 -9.09
N ILE A 240 15.05 -14.43 -9.49
CA ILE A 240 15.68 -13.36 -8.70
C ILE A 240 14.69 -12.18 -8.50
N GLN A 241 13.96 -11.80 -9.56
CA GLN A 241 12.93 -10.76 -9.47
C GLN A 241 11.79 -11.13 -8.52
N ASN A 242 11.44 -12.41 -8.43
CA ASN A 242 10.34 -12.90 -7.60
C ASN A 242 10.77 -13.33 -6.19
N LEU A 243 11.98 -13.01 -5.74
CA LEU A 243 12.44 -13.33 -4.39
C LEU A 243 11.43 -12.86 -3.33
N SER A 244 10.98 -13.81 -2.51
CA SER A 244 9.97 -13.60 -1.48
C SER A 244 10.61 -13.51 -0.10
N SER A 245 11.56 -14.39 0.19
CA SER A 245 12.26 -14.44 1.46
C SER A 245 13.59 -15.16 1.36
N VAL A 246 14.47 -14.83 2.30
CA VAL A 246 15.73 -15.53 2.54
C VAL A 246 15.81 -15.86 4.03
N THR A 247 15.96 -17.14 4.35
CA THR A 247 16.16 -17.60 5.72
C THR A 247 17.62 -17.90 5.95
N ILE A 248 18.21 -17.35 7.00
CA ILE A 248 19.61 -17.56 7.38
C ILE A 248 19.60 -18.16 8.78
N GLY A 249 20.02 -19.43 8.88
CA GLY A 249 19.82 -20.21 10.10
C GLY A 249 18.33 -20.31 10.46
N GLU A 250 17.93 -19.78 11.61
CA GLU A 250 16.53 -19.75 12.07
C GLU A 250 15.80 -18.44 11.74
N THR A 251 16.49 -17.43 11.18
CA THR A 251 15.92 -16.09 10.97
C THR A 251 15.49 -15.91 9.52
N THR A 252 14.20 -15.67 9.29
CA THR A 252 13.65 -15.36 7.97
C THR A 252 13.57 -13.85 7.75
N TYR A 253 14.13 -13.40 6.62
CA TYR A 253 14.06 -12.03 6.14
C TYR A 253 13.17 -11.97 4.89
N SER A 254 12.25 -11.01 4.83
CA SER A 254 11.48 -10.75 3.62
C SER A 254 12.39 -10.13 2.55
N ALA A 255 12.36 -10.66 1.34
CA ALA A 255 13.12 -10.14 0.20
C ALA A 255 12.32 -9.12 -0.62
N SER A 256 11.00 -9.05 -0.41
CA SER A 256 10.10 -8.11 -1.09
C SER A 256 9.11 -7.44 -0.11
N GLY A 257 8.53 -6.31 -0.54
CA GLY A 257 7.55 -5.55 0.23
C GLY A 257 8.15 -4.59 1.29
N ARG A 258 7.29 -4.10 2.19
CA ARG A 258 7.67 -3.08 3.17
C ARG A 258 8.58 -3.65 4.24
N GLY A 259 9.80 -3.13 4.33
CA GLY A 259 10.81 -3.61 5.28
C GLY A 259 11.61 -4.81 4.74
N ALA A 260 11.54 -5.05 3.43
CA ALA A 260 12.41 -6.01 2.76
C ALA A 260 13.89 -5.71 3.01
N VAL A 261 14.68 -6.77 3.09
CA VAL A 261 16.13 -6.72 3.23
C VAL A 261 16.74 -7.30 1.96
N LYS A 262 17.47 -6.48 1.21
CA LYS A 262 18.16 -6.89 -0.02
C LYS A 262 19.41 -7.71 0.33
N ILE A 263 19.21 -8.99 0.65
CA ILE A 263 20.31 -9.95 0.88
C ILE A 263 20.95 -10.35 -0.45
N PHE A 264 20.13 -10.49 -1.49
CA PHE A 264 20.58 -10.53 -2.87
C PHE A 264 20.19 -9.22 -3.54
N ASP A 265 21.07 -8.69 -4.39
CA ASP A 265 20.75 -7.55 -5.25
C ASP A 265 19.83 -7.95 -6.41
N ASP A 266 19.45 -6.99 -7.24
CA ASP A 266 18.52 -7.20 -8.35
C ASP A 266 19.17 -8.06 -9.47
N GLU A 267 20.49 -8.26 -9.41
CA GLU A 267 21.29 -9.13 -10.29
C GLU A 267 21.59 -10.50 -9.68
N GLY A 268 21.19 -10.76 -8.43
CA GLY A 268 21.40 -12.02 -7.71
C GLY A 268 22.73 -12.13 -6.95
N THR A 269 23.51 -11.06 -6.82
CA THR A 269 24.75 -11.04 -6.02
C THR A 269 24.43 -11.01 -4.54
N LEU A 270 25.12 -11.84 -3.74
CA LEU A 270 24.99 -11.87 -2.29
C LEU A 270 25.68 -10.67 -1.64
N ASP A 271 24.96 -9.92 -0.81
CA ASP A 271 25.48 -8.82 -0.02
C ASP A 271 25.70 -9.22 1.44
N PHE A 272 26.96 -9.51 1.81
CA PHE A 272 27.34 -9.79 3.20
C PHE A 272 27.24 -8.59 4.13
N ALA A 273 27.12 -7.37 3.59
CA ALA A 273 26.92 -6.14 4.37
C ALA A 273 25.43 -5.82 4.58
N ALA A 274 24.51 -6.67 4.12
CA ALA A 274 23.07 -6.45 4.24
C ALA A 274 22.65 -6.15 5.69
N GLN A 275 21.81 -5.13 5.86
CA GLN A 275 21.31 -4.70 7.15
C GLN A 275 19.79 -4.83 7.25
N SER A 276 19.34 -5.41 8.36
CA SER A 276 17.94 -5.42 8.77
C SER A 276 17.67 -4.28 9.76
N ARG A 277 16.40 -4.10 10.14
CA ARG A 277 16.03 -3.18 11.22
C ARG A 277 16.66 -3.54 12.57
N ASN A 278 17.05 -4.80 12.75
CA ASN A 278 17.62 -5.31 14.00
C ASN A 278 19.15 -5.39 13.96
N GLY A 279 19.79 -4.83 12.93
CA GLY A 279 21.25 -4.84 12.75
C GLY A 279 21.70 -5.66 11.54
N ALA A 280 22.99 -5.98 11.51
CA ALA A 280 23.61 -6.76 10.45
C ALA A 280 22.94 -8.13 10.29
N VAL A 281 22.69 -8.51 9.04
CA VAL A 281 22.10 -9.81 8.71
C VAL A 281 23.11 -10.94 8.92
N PHE A 282 24.36 -10.69 8.54
CA PHE A 282 25.49 -11.63 8.64
C PHE A 282 26.38 -11.22 9.82
N ALA A 283 26.33 -11.98 10.92
CA ALA A 283 27.04 -11.64 12.15
C ALA A 283 28.57 -11.58 11.97
N ASP A 284 29.12 -12.52 11.19
CA ASP A 284 30.56 -12.65 10.93
C ASP A 284 30.97 -12.11 9.54
N GLY A 285 30.06 -11.40 8.87
CA GLY A 285 30.25 -10.90 7.50
C GLY A 285 30.66 -12.01 6.53
N GLU A 286 31.58 -11.69 5.62
CA GLU A 286 32.11 -12.61 4.60
C GLU A 286 32.88 -13.81 5.16
N ASN A 287 33.28 -13.81 6.43
CA ASN A 287 34.09 -14.88 7.04
C ASN A 287 33.26 -15.91 7.82
N GLY A 288 31.95 -15.71 7.91
CA GLY A 288 31.06 -16.63 8.63
C GLY A 288 30.72 -17.90 7.84
N ASN A 289 30.16 -18.88 8.54
CA ASN A 289 29.55 -20.05 7.91
C ASN A 289 28.03 -19.91 7.98
N TYR A 290 27.35 -20.04 6.85
CA TYR A 290 25.91 -19.77 6.75
C TYR A 290 25.20 -20.85 5.94
N THR A 291 24.01 -21.21 6.39
CA THR A 291 23.03 -21.94 5.58
C THR A 291 21.88 -21.00 5.26
N LEU A 292 21.71 -20.71 3.97
CA LEU A 292 20.65 -19.86 3.46
C LEU A 292 19.60 -20.72 2.77
N THR A 293 18.33 -20.42 3.00
CA THR A 293 17.20 -20.96 2.23
C THR A 293 16.52 -19.81 1.51
N VAL A 294 16.54 -19.84 0.18
CA VAL A 294 16.05 -18.78 -0.69
C VAL A 294 14.75 -19.24 -1.34
N SER A 295 13.69 -18.46 -1.18
CA SER A 295 12.36 -18.75 -1.71
C SER A 295 11.87 -17.63 -2.61
N ALA A 296 11.25 -17.98 -3.75
CA ALA A 296 10.68 -17.04 -4.70
C ALA A 296 9.19 -17.32 -4.93
N THR A 297 8.42 -16.26 -5.17
CA THR A 297 6.99 -16.36 -5.48
C THR A 297 6.81 -17.04 -6.83
N GLY A 298 5.91 -18.02 -6.92
CA GLY A 298 5.73 -18.83 -8.13
C GLY A 298 6.67 -20.05 -8.21
N TYR A 299 7.57 -20.24 -7.25
CA TYR A 299 8.48 -21.38 -7.21
C TYR A 299 8.21 -22.21 -5.95
N ASN A 300 7.76 -23.45 -6.12
CA ASN A 300 7.39 -24.32 -5.00
C ASN A 300 8.62 -24.83 -4.24
N ASN A 301 9.75 -24.95 -4.93
CA ASN A 301 11.02 -25.40 -4.36
C ASN A 301 11.92 -24.22 -4.00
N SER A 302 12.60 -24.33 -2.86
CA SER A 302 13.58 -23.34 -2.37
C SER A 302 15.01 -23.77 -2.65
N LEU A 303 15.89 -22.82 -2.96
CA LEU A 303 17.32 -23.06 -3.08
C LEU A 303 17.97 -23.05 -1.69
N THR A 304 18.73 -24.09 -1.36
CA THR A 304 19.57 -24.12 -0.15
C THR A 304 21.02 -23.86 -0.52
N ILE A 305 21.64 -22.89 0.13
CA ILE A 305 23.04 -22.48 -0.10
C ILE A 305 23.79 -22.70 1.21
N THR A 306 24.93 -23.39 1.13
CA THR A 306 25.85 -23.53 2.26
C THR A 306 27.13 -22.78 1.92
N ILE A 307 27.51 -21.85 2.79
CA ILE A 307 28.73 -21.06 2.70
C ILE A 307 29.61 -21.52 3.83
N ASP A 308 30.71 -22.22 3.49
CA ASP A 308 31.71 -22.67 4.45
C ASP A 308 33.03 -21.92 4.18
N ASN A 309 33.37 -21.00 5.07
CA ASN A 309 34.62 -20.23 5.03
C ASN A 309 35.70 -20.83 5.93
N THR A 310 35.61 -22.14 6.20
CA THR A 310 36.68 -22.84 6.91
C THR A 310 37.95 -22.73 6.07
N PRO A 311 39.05 -22.15 6.57
CA PRO A 311 40.27 -22.03 5.79
C PRO A 311 40.69 -23.44 5.35
N ALA A 312 40.78 -23.64 4.04
CA ALA A 312 41.32 -24.86 3.47
C ALA A 312 42.69 -25.10 4.13
N GLU A 313 42.87 -26.22 4.83
CA GLU A 313 44.20 -26.60 5.30
C GLU A 313 45.11 -26.74 4.06
N THR A 314 45.97 -25.76 3.86
CA THR A 314 47.12 -25.87 2.95
C THR A 314 47.98 -27.01 3.50
N THR A 315 47.81 -28.20 2.94
CA THR A 315 48.70 -29.34 3.14
C THR A 315 50.06 -28.97 2.58
N THR A 316 50.86 -28.30 3.41
CA THR A 316 52.28 -28.10 3.14
C THR A 316 52.95 -29.40 3.52
N THR A 317 53.14 -30.27 2.52
CA THR A 317 54.05 -31.41 2.58
C THR A 317 55.41 -30.90 3.05
N THR A 318 55.70 -31.09 4.34
CA THR A 318 57.03 -30.88 4.89
C THR A 318 57.74 -32.22 4.80
N GLU A 319 58.65 -32.34 3.83
CA GLU A 319 59.60 -33.44 3.77
C GLU A 319 60.41 -33.49 5.07
N ALA A 320 60.43 -34.67 5.67
CA ALA A 320 61.20 -34.97 6.86
C ALA A 320 62.70 -34.91 6.55
N LEU A 321 63.42 -34.00 7.23
CA LEU A 321 64.85 -34.13 7.45
C LEU A 321 65.07 -34.50 8.92
N THR A 322 65.55 -35.72 9.12
CA THR A 322 66.00 -36.27 10.39
C THR A 322 67.25 -35.56 10.88
N THR A 323 67.23 -35.10 12.14
CA THR A 323 68.44 -34.99 12.96
C THR A 323 68.12 -35.46 14.37
N THR A 324 68.72 -36.59 14.74
CA THR A 324 68.88 -37.06 16.11
C THR A 324 69.78 -36.11 16.89
N THR A 325 69.49 -35.86 18.17
CA THR A 325 70.32 -36.28 19.33
C THR A 325 69.69 -35.78 20.64
N SER A 326 69.72 -36.71 21.59
CA SER A 326 69.30 -36.72 22.99
C SER A 326 69.84 -35.58 23.87
N ASP A 327 69.02 -35.11 24.80
CA ASP A 327 69.18 -35.13 26.28
C ASP A 327 67.96 -34.39 26.84
N GLY A 328 67.12 -34.92 27.73
CA GLY A 328 67.48 -35.38 29.06
C GLY A 328 66.93 -34.38 30.09
N THR A 329 65.90 -34.78 30.85
CA THR A 329 65.55 -34.37 32.24
C THR A 329 64.06 -34.01 32.46
N THR A 330 63.39 -34.97 33.11
CA THR A 330 62.25 -34.97 34.04
C THR A 330 62.18 -33.68 34.89
N THR A 331 61.05 -33.13 35.36
CA THR A 331 60.18 -33.69 36.42
C THR A 331 58.98 -32.75 36.67
N THR A 332 57.79 -33.35 36.79
CA THR A 332 56.71 -33.13 37.78
C THR A 332 55.99 -31.78 37.96
N GLY A 333 54.66 -31.85 37.97
CA GLY A 333 53.79 -30.94 38.72
C GLY A 333 52.29 -31.15 38.43
N SER A 334 51.64 -32.01 39.22
CA SER A 334 50.20 -32.29 39.23
C SER A 334 49.45 -31.38 40.23
N ALA A 335 48.11 -31.43 40.16
CA ALA A 335 47.07 -30.96 41.10
C ALA A 335 46.57 -29.51 40.88
N ALA A 336 45.29 -29.24 40.56
CA ALA A 336 43.99 -29.58 41.17
C ALA A 336 43.48 -28.56 42.21
N ALA A 337 42.15 -28.42 42.24
CA ALA A 337 41.29 -27.65 43.15
C ALA A 337 41.18 -26.13 42.85
N ALA A 338 40.05 -25.60 42.36
CA ALA A 338 38.73 -25.46 42.99
C ALA A 338 38.73 -24.58 44.26
N THR A 339 37.92 -23.51 44.27
CA THR A 339 37.08 -23.02 45.39
C THR A 339 36.41 -21.66 45.07
N THR A 340 35.09 -21.69 44.93
CA THR A 340 34.00 -20.74 45.34
C THR A 340 34.23 -19.22 45.37
N THR A 341 33.26 -18.39 44.94
CA THR A 341 32.15 -17.83 45.77
C THR A 341 31.62 -16.59 45.02
N THR A 342 30.38 -16.08 45.04
CA THR A 342 29.01 -16.58 45.22
C THR A 342 28.05 -15.51 44.69
N THR A 343 26.83 -15.93 44.31
CA THR A 343 25.51 -15.27 44.52
C THR A 343 25.23 -13.88 43.94
N ARG A 344 24.05 -13.52 43.43
CA ARG A 344 22.61 -13.82 43.71
C ARG A 344 21.89 -13.51 42.39
N SER A 345 20.97 -14.25 41.77
CA SER A 345 19.73 -14.97 42.16
C SER A 345 18.67 -14.15 42.91
N ASN A 346 17.60 -13.81 42.19
CA ASN A 346 16.17 -14.18 42.40
C ASN A 346 15.25 -13.03 41.91
N ALA A 347 14.33 -13.23 40.96
CA ALA A 347 13.11 -14.06 40.95
C ALA A 347 11.87 -13.36 41.53
N SER A 348 10.71 -13.75 40.96
CA SER A 348 9.32 -13.51 41.40
C SER A 348 8.67 -12.23 40.84
N SER A 349 7.38 -12.15 40.48
CA SER A 349 6.27 -13.08 40.18
C SER A 349 5.01 -12.21 40.03
N SER A 350 4.11 -12.57 39.11
CA SER A 350 2.63 -12.44 39.15
C SER A 350 1.93 -11.30 39.93
N SER A 351 1.00 -10.59 39.28
CA SER A 351 -0.40 -10.53 39.76
C SER A 351 -1.38 -10.00 38.71
N SER A 352 -2.40 -10.81 38.43
CA SER A 352 -3.70 -10.45 37.85
C SER A 352 -4.61 -9.78 38.89
N SER A 353 -5.49 -8.87 38.47
CA SER A 353 -6.73 -8.58 39.21
C SER A 353 -7.87 -8.15 38.28
N THR A 354 -8.92 -8.97 38.27
CA THR A 354 -10.29 -8.66 37.84
C THR A 354 -11.11 -8.21 39.05
N THR A 355 -11.99 -7.23 38.88
CA THR A 355 -13.19 -7.06 39.72
C THR A 355 -14.31 -6.40 38.92
N ALA A 356 -15.50 -7.01 39.00
CA ALA A 356 -16.77 -6.52 38.44
C ALA A 356 -17.64 -5.92 39.55
N ALA A 357 -18.42 -4.88 39.23
CA ALA A 357 -19.68 -4.53 39.90
C ALA A 357 -20.56 -3.59 39.03
N LYS A 358 -21.85 -3.93 38.93
CA LYS A 358 -23.05 -3.19 38.41
C LYS A 358 -23.98 -2.95 39.64
N PRO A 359 -25.12 -2.19 39.64
CA PRO A 359 -25.81 -1.40 38.60
C PRO A 359 -26.45 -0.03 39.01
N SER A 360 -27.11 0.61 38.01
CA SER A 360 -28.19 1.63 38.06
C SER A 360 -27.75 3.10 37.95
N GLY A 361 -28.31 3.98 37.10
CA GLY A 361 -29.42 3.90 36.14
C GLY A 361 -29.57 5.20 35.34
N SER A 362 -30.39 5.12 34.27
CA SER A 362 -31.14 6.20 33.58
C SER A 362 -30.44 7.53 33.24
N THR A 363 -30.23 7.79 31.94
CA THR A 363 -30.99 8.82 31.18
C THR A 363 -30.64 8.79 29.69
N THR A 364 -31.69 8.83 28.89
CA THR A 364 -31.78 8.97 27.44
C THR A 364 -31.27 10.35 26.97
N SER A 365 -30.51 10.43 25.87
CA SER A 365 -30.55 11.63 25.02
C SER A 365 -30.14 11.33 23.57
N THR A 366 -31.12 11.55 22.73
CA THR A 366 -31.22 11.52 21.27
C THR A 366 -30.24 12.45 20.53
N ALA A 367 -29.81 11.99 19.36
CA ALA A 367 -29.18 12.77 18.30
C ALA A 367 -30.10 13.90 17.77
N PRO A 368 -29.56 15.01 17.21
CA PRO A 368 -30.33 15.87 16.35
C PRO A 368 -30.09 15.51 14.88
N LYS A 369 -31.14 14.97 14.27
CA LYS A 369 -31.48 15.14 12.84
C LYS A 369 -32.31 16.43 12.76
N THR A 370 -32.04 17.31 11.81
CA THR A 370 -33.02 18.33 11.39
C THR A 370 -32.96 18.52 9.88
N GLY A 371 -33.97 17.95 9.21
CA GLY A 371 -34.49 18.43 7.95
C GLY A 371 -35.86 19.08 8.21
N ASP A 372 -36.03 20.22 7.56
CA ASP A 372 -37.25 20.81 6.99
C ASP A 372 -38.25 21.71 7.75
N THR A 373 -38.49 22.83 7.05
CA THR A 373 -39.70 23.70 6.91
C THR A 373 -40.11 24.73 7.97
N GLY A 374 -40.40 25.95 7.48
CA GLY A 374 -41.14 27.03 8.18
C GLY A 374 -40.69 28.46 7.83
N THR A 375 -40.88 28.98 6.61
CA THR A 375 -41.94 29.95 6.21
C THR A 375 -41.86 31.37 6.82
N ALA A 376 -41.48 32.37 6.01
CA ALA A 376 -42.02 33.75 5.94
C ALA A 376 -41.35 34.47 4.74
N ALA A 377 -42.01 34.75 3.62
CA ALA A 377 -42.85 35.93 3.33
C ALA A 377 -42.10 37.27 3.55
N VAL A 378 -42.07 38.30 2.69
CA VAL A 378 -42.59 38.67 1.37
C VAL A 378 -41.80 39.96 1.01
N ALA A 379 -41.38 40.16 -0.24
CA ALA A 379 -41.41 41.48 -0.89
C ALA A 379 -41.17 41.32 -2.40
N ALA A 380 -42.24 41.56 -3.16
CA ALA A 380 -42.27 41.56 -4.60
C ALA A 380 -41.66 42.85 -5.17
N LEU A 381 -41.06 42.75 -6.37
CA LEU A 381 -41.32 43.73 -7.42
C LEU A 381 -41.33 43.04 -8.79
N THR A 382 -42.40 43.32 -9.51
CA THR A 382 -42.88 42.68 -10.74
C THR A 382 -42.66 43.63 -11.91
N ALA A 383 -42.25 43.12 -13.08
CA ALA A 383 -42.66 43.54 -14.44
C ALA A 383 -41.74 42.81 -15.46
N VAL A 384 -42.13 41.72 -16.14
CA VAL A 384 -43.10 41.52 -17.26
C VAL A 384 -42.52 41.81 -18.66
N ALA A 385 -42.57 40.73 -19.48
CA ALA A 385 -42.60 40.62 -20.95
C ALA A 385 -41.30 40.96 -21.74
N GLY A 386 -40.91 40.21 -22.78
CA GLY A 386 -41.64 39.23 -23.59
C GLY A 386 -40.72 38.48 -24.56
N ALA A 387 -41.32 37.50 -25.24
CA ALA A 387 -40.69 36.58 -26.19
C ALA A 387 -40.20 37.25 -27.48
N ALA A 388 -39.11 36.74 -28.07
CA ALA A 388 -38.92 36.64 -29.52
C ALA A 388 -37.79 35.65 -29.87
N ALA A 389 -38.01 34.90 -30.94
CA ALA A 389 -37.22 33.79 -31.44
C ALA A 389 -36.09 34.21 -32.41
N PHE A 390 -35.13 33.29 -32.59
CA PHE A 390 -34.24 33.07 -33.75
C PHE A 390 -33.41 34.24 -34.32
N ILE A 391 -32.11 34.00 -34.56
CA ILE A 391 -31.48 34.07 -35.90
C ILE A 391 -29.98 33.71 -35.81
N PHE A 392 -29.59 32.76 -36.66
CA PHE A 392 -28.24 32.45 -37.10
C PHE A 392 -27.64 33.62 -37.91
N ARG A 393 -26.37 34.01 -37.70
CA ARG A 393 -25.59 34.60 -38.81
C ARG A 393 -24.08 34.39 -38.72
N LYS A 394 -23.61 33.78 -39.80
CA LYS A 394 -22.24 33.60 -40.29
C LYS A 394 -21.77 34.85 -41.04
N LYS A 395 -20.52 35.29 -40.82
CA LYS A 395 -19.55 35.88 -41.81
C LYS A 395 -18.29 36.29 -41.03
N GLN A 396 -17.07 35.77 -41.27
CA GLN A 396 -16.21 35.78 -42.46
C GLN A 396 -15.74 37.20 -42.89
N GLU A 397 -14.41 37.38 -42.81
CA GLU A 397 -13.50 38.34 -43.50
C GLU A 397 -13.72 39.85 -43.26
N GLY A 398 -12.71 40.70 -43.06
CA GLY A 398 -11.26 40.56 -43.08
C GLY A 398 -10.59 41.94 -43.15
N LYS A 399 -9.25 41.94 -43.01
CA LYS A 399 -8.24 42.93 -43.47
C LYS A 399 -8.17 44.34 -42.88
N ASP A 400 -7.00 44.64 -42.31
CA ASP A 400 -6.02 45.71 -42.62
C ASP A 400 -5.18 45.89 -41.33
N ALA A 401 -3.84 45.83 -41.28
CA ALA A 401 -2.77 46.00 -42.26
C ALA A 401 -1.52 45.17 -41.84
#